data_AF-A0AAW7NC42-F1
#
_entry.id   AF-A0AAW7NC42-F1
#
_cell.length_a   1.000
_cell.length_b   1.000
_cell.length_c   1.000
_cell.angle_alpha   90.00
_cell.angle_beta   90.00
_cell.angle_gamma   90.00
#
_symmetry.space_group_name_H-M   'P 1'
#
loop_
_entity.id
_entity.type
_entity.pdbx_description
1 polymer ?
#
loop_
_entity_poly.entity_id
_entity_poly.type
_entity_poly.pdbx_seq_one_letter_code
_entity_poly.pdbx_strand_id
1 'polypeptide(L)'
;MRYIIDLDGTICDLKEPNQCYSEVKPKKNVKEALQKIVDRGDTIIIFTARHMKTCENNVELVEERIGEITKKWLNRYEIPYDQLIFGKPYGDVYIDDLAYKFKGWDEFIKDNSFEIDNFEELKK
;
A
#
# COMPACT_ATOMS: atom_id res chain seq x y z
N MET A 1 0.37 -17.34 -1.83
CA MET A 1 1.50 -16.53 -1.32
C MET A 1 0.97 -15.45 -0.40
N ARG A 2 1.84 -14.86 0.44
CA ARG A 2 1.48 -13.73 1.30
C ARG A 2 2.37 -12.55 0.94
N TYR A 3 1.75 -11.44 0.59
CA TYR A 3 2.41 -10.18 0.27
C TYR A 3 2.29 -9.24 1.45
N ILE A 4 3.43 -8.86 2.04
CA ILE A 4 3.51 -7.83 3.08
C ILE A 4 3.89 -6.53 2.40
N ILE A 5 2.95 -5.60 2.31
CA ILE A 5 3.07 -4.42 1.45
C ILE A 5 3.06 -3.16 2.30
N ASP A 6 4.06 -2.32 2.07
CA ASP A 6 4.14 -0.99 2.66
C ASP A 6 3.05 -0.06 2.09
N LEU A 7 2.67 0.99 2.83
CA LEU A 7 1.60 1.91 2.39
C LEU A 7 2.17 3.19 1.76
N ASP A 8 2.83 4.03 2.57
CA ASP A 8 3.30 5.35 2.18
C ASP A 8 4.59 5.28 1.34
N GLY A 9 4.52 5.72 0.08
CA GLY A 9 5.62 5.60 -0.89
C GLY A 9 5.58 4.31 -1.71
N THR A 10 4.68 3.38 -1.39
CA THR A 10 4.51 2.10 -2.09
C THR A 10 3.13 1.97 -2.72
N ILE A 11 2.06 1.97 -1.92
CA ILE A 11 0.68 1.94 -2.41
C ILE A 11 0.18 3.35 -2.76
N CYS A 12 0.54 4.34 -1.94
CA CYS A 12 0.22 5.74 -2.16
C CYS A 12 1.48 6.60 -2.21
N ASP A 13 1.32 7.85 -2.63
CA ASP A 13 2.40 8.83 -2.53
C ASP A 13 2.71 9.20 -1.07
N LEU A 14 3.92 9.71 -0.85
CA LEU A 14 4.33 10.24 0.44
C LEU A 14 3.52 11.51 0.73
N LYS A 15 2.99 11.61 1.95
CA LYS A 15 2.27 12.79 2.42
C LYS A 15 3.20 14.00 2.47
N GLU A 16 2.79 15.11 1.87
CA GLU A 16 3.47 16.39 2.00
C GLU A 16 3.23 17.04 3.38
N PRO A 17 4.09 17.96 3.87
CA PRO A 17 3.95 18.56 5.21
C PRO A 17 2.56 19.12 5.51
N ASN A 18 1.94 19.80 4.54
CA ASN A 18 0.64 20.48 4.70
C ASN A 18 -0.55 19.68 4.16
N GLN A 19 -0.35 18.42 3.79
CA GLN A 19 -1.39 17.55 3.23
C GLN A 19 -1.95 16.61 4.30
N CYS A 20 -3.21 16.23 4.23
CA CYS A 20 -3.78 15.17 5.08
C CYS A 20 -3.56 13.78 4.47
N TYR A 21 -3.49 12.73 5.30
CA TYR A 21 -3.43 11.34 4.79
C TYR A 21 -4.65 10.94 3.95
N SER A 22 -5.79 11.60 4.12
CA SER A 22 -6.99 11.39 3.29
C SER A 22 -6.85 11.92 1.86
N GLU A 23 -5.86 12.78 1.59
CA GLU A 23 -5.67 13.52 0.34
C GLU A 23 -4.58 12.91 -0.55
N VAL A 24 -3.71 12.07 0.01
CA VAL A 24 -2.66 11.37 -0.78
C VAL A 24 -3.31 10.55 -1.89
N LYS A 25 -2.59 10.40 -3.01
CA LYS A 25 -3.08 9.68 -4.18
C LYS A 25 -2.48 8.27 -4.24
N PRO A 26 -3.26 7.28 -4.71
CA PRO A 26 -2.70 5.96 -5.01
C PRO A 26 -1.66 6.10 -6.11
N LYS A 27 -0.60 5.29 -6.06
CA LYS A 27 0.36 5.22 -7.15
C LYS A 27 -0.31 4.64 -8.40
N LYS A 28 0.20 5.04 -9.58
CA LYS A 28 -0.26 4.49 -10.86
C LYS A 28 -0.16 2.96 -10.83
N ASN A 29 -1.17 2.29 -11.39
CA ASN A 29 -1.24 0.84 -11.58
C ASN A 29 -1.23 -0.02 -10.30
N VAL A 30 -1.33 0.61 -9.11
CA VAL A 30 -1.35 -0.13 -7.84
C VAL A 30 -2.58 -1.02 -7.72
N LYS A 31 -3.76 -0.50 -8.04
CA LYS A 31 -5.02 -1.22 -7.84
C LYS A 31 -5.06 -2.46 -8.72
N GLU A 32 -4.63 -2.30 -9.97
CA GLU A 32 -4.53 -3.34 -10.99
C GLU A 32 -3.53 -4.42 -10.56
N ALA A 33 -2.34 -4.04 -10.10
CA ALA A 33 -1.34 -4.99 -9.62
C ALA A 33 -1.84 -5.80 -8.41
N LEU A 34 -2.44 -5.11 -7.43
CA LEU A 34 -2.97 -5.77 -6.24
C LEU A 34 -4.18 -6.66 -6.57
N GLN A 35 -5.03 -6.27 -7.53
CA GLN A 35 -6.11 -7.12 -7.99
C GLN A 35 -5.58 -8.42 -8.60
N LYS A 36 -4.49 -8.38 -9.38
CA LYS A 36 -3.88 -9.60 -9.94
C LYS A 36 -3.29 -10.52 -8.86
N ILE A 37 -2.81 -9.97 -7.75
CA ILE A 37 -2.43 -10.76 -6.57
C ILE A 37 -3.66 -11.47 -6.00
N VAL A 38 -4.78 -10.76 -5.83
CA VAL A 38 -6.04 -11.34 -5.35
C VAL A 38 -6.58 -12.41 -6.29
N ASP A 39 -6.58 -12.16 -7.61
CA ASP A 39 -7.11 -13.07 -8.63
C ASP A 39 -6.33 -14.41 -8.64
N ARG A 40 -5.06 -14.38 -8.25
CA ARG A 40 -4.22 -15.58 -8.08
C ARG A 40 -4.53 -16.36 -6.79
N GLY A 41 -5.39 -15.82 -5.91
CA GLY A 41 -5.73 -16.41 -4.63
C GLY A 41 -4.70 -16.14 -3.52
N ASP A 42 -3.88 -15.11 -3.66
CA ASP A 42 -2.87 -14.73 -2.68
C ASP A 42 -3.41 -13.74 -1.64
N THR A 43 -2.75 -13.67 -0.49
CA THR A 43 -3.10 -12.75 0.61
C THR A 43 -2.29 -11.46 0.53
N ILE A 44 -2.95 -10.33 0.75
CA ILE A 44 -2.35 -8.99 0.86
C ILE A 44 -2.49 -8.48 2.29
N ILE A 45 -1.35 -8.25 2.94
CA ILE A 45 -1.25 -7.64 4.27
C ILE A 45 -0.57 -6.29 4.11
N ILE A 46 -1.28 -5.21 4.38
CA ILE A 46 -0.69 -3.88 4.44
C ILE A 46 -0.02 -3.73 5.80
N PHE A 47 1.30 -3.58 5.83
CA PHE A 47 2.07 -3.34 7.05
C PHE A 47 2.76 -1.98 6.96
N THR A 48 2.34 -1.02 7.78
CA THR A 48 2.68 0.39 7.59
C THR A 48 3.31 1.06 8.81
N ALA A 49 4.28 1.94 8.54
CA ALA A 49 4.91 2.83 9.52
C ALA A 49 4.20 4.20 9.58
N ARG A 50 3.04 4.34 8.93
CA ARG A 50 2.26 5.57 8.89
C ARG A 50 2.07 6.12 10.30
N HIS A 51 2.50 7.36 10.50
CA HIS A 51 2.35 8.09 11.76
C HIS A 51 3.07 7.48 12.98
N MET A 52 3.85 6.39 12.81
CA MET A 52 4.60 5.73 13.89
C MET A 52 5.64 6.67 14.51
N LYS A 53 6.38 7.42 13.69
CA LYS A 53 7.37 8.41 14.16
C LYS A 53 6.72 9.50 15.03
N THR A 54 5.55 10.00 14.61
CA THR A 54 4.82 11.05 15.34
C THR A 54 4.21 10.55 16.65
N CYS A 55 3.87 9.27 16.72
CA CYS A 55 3.29 8.64 17.90
C CYS A 55 4.33 7.89 18.75
N GLU A 56 5.63 8.15 18.55
CA GLU A 56 6.72 7.54 19.34
C GLU A 56 6.64 6.00 19.39
N ASN A 57 6.25 5.40 18.26
CA ASN A 57 6.01 3.97 18.08
C ASN A 57 4.86 3.35 18.92
N ASN A 58 3.97 4.16 19.48
CA ASN A 58 2.75 3.67 20.13
C ASN A 58 1.67 3.33 19.08
N VAL A 59 1.42 2.03 18.87
CA VAL A 59 0.47 1.53 17.87
C VAL A 59 -0.97 1.90 18.21
N GLU A 60 -1.36 1.80 19.48
CA GLU A 60 -2.73 2.14 19.92
C GLU A 60 -3.06 3.61 19.61
N LEU A 61 -2.10 4.51 19.86
CA LEU A 61 -2.25 5.93 19.56
C LEU A 61 -2.30 6.21 18.05
N VAL A 62 -1.57 5.44 17.24
CA VAL A 62 -1.66 5.53 15.77
C VAL A 62 -3.05 5.11 15.29
N GLU A 63 -3.55 3.99 15.79
CA GLU A 63 -4.88 3.49 15.43
C GLU A 63 -5.98 4.46 15.82
N GLU A 64 -5.93 5.00 17.05
CA GLU A 64 -6.86 6.02 17.55
C GLU A 64 -6.89 7.25 16.63
N ARG A 65 -5.71 7.75 16.22
CA ARG A 65 -5.59 9.01 15.49
C ARG A 65 -5.87 8.89 13.99
N ILE A 66 -5.33 7.86 13.35
CA ILE A 66 -5.31 7.76 11.88
C ILE A 66 -5.80 6.43 11.32
N GLY A 67 -6.21 5.48 12.17
CA GLY A 67 -6.73 4.17 11.74
C GLY A 67 -7.94 4.31 10.83
N GLU A 68 -8.97 5.03 11.28
CA GLU A 68 -10.20 5.24 10.50
C GLU A 68 -9.98 6.09 9.24
N ILE A 69 -9.09 7.07 9.29
CA ILE A 69 -8.71 7.85 8.10
C ILE A 69 -8.07 6.94 7.05
N THR A 70 -7.19 6.04 7.49
CA THR A 70 -6.48 5.10 6.60
C THR A 70 -7.44 4.07 6.01
N LYS A 71 -8.33 3.47 6.81
CA LYS A 71 -9.34 2.52 6.31
C LYS A 71 -10.30 3.18 5.31
N LYS A 72 -10.77 4.41 5.60
CA LYS A 72 -11.61 5.17 4.68
C LYS A 72 -10.90 5.51 3.37
N TRP A 73 -9.60 5.80 3.44
CA TRP A 73 -8.79 6.03 2.25
C TRP A 73 -8.67 4.76 1.40
N LEU A 74 -8.32 3.63 2.01
CA LEU A 74 -8.23 2.33 1.33
C LEU A 74 -9.55 1.95 0.66
N ASN A 75 -10.67 2.13 1.36
CA ASN A 75 -12.01 1.88 0.82
C ASN A 75 -12.35 2.84 -0.34
N ARG A 76 -12.10 4.15 -0.17
CA ARG A 76 -12.39 5.16 -1.21
C ARG A 76 -11.69 4.86 -2.54
N TYR A 77 -10.45 4.40 -2.49
CA TYR A 77 -9.68 4.04 -3.69
C TYR A 77 -9.80 2.57 -4.07
N GLU A 78 -10.65 1.82 -3.37
CA GLU A 78 -10.90 0.39 -3.59
C GLU A 78 -9.60 -0.42 -3.66
N ILE A 79 -8.68 -0.12 -2.74
CA ILE A 79 -7.42 -0.85 -2.62
C ILE A 79 -7.73 -2.21 -1.99
N PRO A 80 -7.43 -3.34 -2.65
CA PRO A 80 -7.69 -4.65 -2.08
C PRO A 80 -6.62 -5.00 -1.04
N TYR A 81 -7.07 -5.53 0.10
CA TYR A 81 -6.22 -6.05 1.17
C TYR A 81 -7.03 -6.96 2.10
N ASP A 82 -6.37 -7.95 2.70
CA ASP A 82 -6.97 -8.83 3.70
C ASP A 82 -6.77 -8.30 5.13
N GLN A 83 -5.61 -7.67 5.39
CA GLN A 83 -5.25 -7.15 6.70
C GLN A 83 -4.54 -5.80 6.60
N LEU A 84 -4.83 -4.92 7.56
CA LEU A 84 -4.10 -3.67 7.78
C LEU A 84 -3.47 -3.73 9.16
N ILE A 85 -2.14 -3.66 9.20
CA ILE A 85 -1.34 -3.73 10.43
C ILE A 85 -0.54 -2.43 10.55
N PHE A 86 -0.79 -1.70 11.62
CA PHE A 86 0.09 -0.62 12.09
C PHE A 86 1.19 -1.22 12.96
N GLY A 87 2.28 -0.48 13.18
CA GLY A 87 3.37 -0.94 14.02
C GLY A 87 4.67 -1.27 13.30
N LYS A 88 4.76 -1.02 11.99
CA LYS A 88 6.04 -1.15 11.28
C LYS A 88 7.03 -0.13 11.86
N PRO A 89 8.22 -0.54 12.34
CA PRO A 89 9.20 0.40 12.88
C PRO A 89 9.57 1.47 11.85
N TYR A 90 9.59 2.75 12.22
CA TYR A 90 10.10 3.77 11.31
C TYR A 90 11.62 3.66 11.21
N GLY A 91 12.14 3.25 10.06
CA GLY A 91 13.58 3.04 9.83
C GLY A 91 14.08 3.77 8.58
N ASP A 92 15.37 4.11 8.58
CA ASP A 92 16.04 4.75 7.45
C ASP A 92 16.36 3.75 6.31
N VAL A 93 16.62 2.48 6.67
CA VAL A 93 16.96 1.39 5.73
C VAL A 93 16.35 0.08 6.23
N TYR A 94 15.79 -0.72 5.31
CA TYR A 94 15.40 -2.11 5.55
C TYR A 94 16.31 -3.05 4.77
N ILE A 95 16.83 -4.08 5.43
CA ILE A 95 17.61 -5.17 4.82
C ILE A 95 16.88 -6.46 5.17
N ASP A 96 16.36 -7.15 4.17
CA ASP A 96 15.44 -8.26 4.34
C ASP A 96 15.61 -9.21 3.15
N ASP A 97 15.79 -10.51 3.41
CA ASP A 97 16.06 -11.53 2.41
C ASP A 97 14.82 -11.92 1.60
N LEU A 98 13.63 -11.66 2.14
CA LEU A 98 12.35 -11.88 1.46
C LEU A 98 11.82 -10.60 0.79
N ALA A 99 12.50 -9.46 0.98
CA ALA A 99 12.08 -8.22 0.37
C ALA A 99 12.26 -8.24 -1.14
N TYR A 100 11.16 -8.01 -1.85
CA TYR A 100 11.20 -7.65 -3.26
C TYR A 100 11.79 -6.25 -3.41
N LYS A 101 12.79 -6.09 -4.29
CA LYS A 101 13.36 -4.78 -4.61
C LYS A 101 12.35 -3.97 -5.44
N PHE A 102 11.49 -3.24 -4.75
CA PHE A 102 10.42 -2.48 -5.37
C PHE A 102 10.96 -1.30 -6.17
N LYS A 103 10.60 -1.25 -7.45
CA LYS A 103 10.95 -0.18 -8.41
C LYS A 103 9.72 0.55 -8.96
N GLY A 104 8.53 0.12 -8.57
CA GLY A 104 7.25 0.61 -9.08
C GLY A 104 6.33 -0.54 -9.52
N TRP A 105 5.04 -0.23 -9.61
CA TRP A 105 4.01 -1.23 -9.96
C TRP A 105 4.14 -1.73 -11.40
N ASP A 106 4.56 -0.87 -12.34
CA ASP A 106 4.79 -1.28 -13.74
C ASP A 106 5.82 -2.40 -13.85
N GLU A 107 6.95 -2.27 -13.14
CA GLU A 107 8.00 -3.28 -13.14
C GLU A 107 7.58 -4.52 -12.34
N PHE A 108 6.85 -4.35 -11.23
CA PHE A 108 6.30 -5.48 -10.49
C PHE A 108 5.35 -6.34 -11.32
N ILE A 109 4.44 -5.71 -12.07
CA ILE A 109 3.50 -6.40 -12.97
C ILE A 109 4.28 -7.16 -14.03
N LYS A 110 5.27 -6.51 -14.66
CA LYS A 110 6.13 -7.14 -15.68
C LYS A 110 6.89 -8.35 -15.13
N ASP A 111 7.54 -8.19 -13.98
CA ASP A 111 8.36 -9.24 -13.37
C ASP A 111 7.52 -10.45 -12.94
N ASN A 112 6.24 -10.23 -12.60
CA ASN A 112 5.29 -11.29 -12.26
C ASN A 112 4.48 -11.80 -13.46
N SER A 113 4.75 -11.31 -14.68
CA SER A 113 4.01 -11.66 -15.89
C SER A 113 2.50 -11.49 -15.75
N PHE A 114 2.05 -10.47 -15.03
CA PHE A 114 0.64 -10.16 -14.87
C PHE A 114 0.11 -9.46 -16.12
N GLU A 115 -0.93 -10.03 -16.73
CA GLU A 115 -1.65 -9.40 -17.83
C GLU A 115 -2.59 -8.32 -17.27
N ILE A 116 -2.39 -7.05 -17.67
CA ILE A 116 -3.33 -5.98 -17.37
C ILE A 116 -4.22 -5.78 -18.59
N ASP A 117 -5.53 -5.91 -18.40
CA ASP A 117 -6.50 -5.53 -19.42
C ASP A 117 -6.46 -4.01 -19.61
N ASN A 118 -6.16 -3.53 -20.81
CA ASN A 118 -6.20 -2.10 -21.10
C ASN A 118 -7.66 -1.60 -21.04
N PHE A 119 -8.04 -1.04 -19.89
CA PHE A 119 -9.37 -0.46 -19.65
C PHE A 119 -9.73 0.71 -20.57
N GLU A 120 -8.81 1.23 -21.40
CA GLU A 120 -9.12 2.24 -22.41
C GLU A 120 -10.03 1.73 -23.54
N GLU A 121 -10.10 0.41 -23.79
CA GLU A 121 -10.99 -0.15 -24.82
C GLU A 121 -12.43 -0.41 -24.36
N LEU A 122 -12.70 -0.40 -23.04
CA LEU A 122 -14.03 -0.66 -22.45
C LEU A 122 -14.88 0.61 -22.25
N LYS A 123 -14.39 1.77 -22.72
CA LYS A 123 -15.13 3.05 -22.73
C LYS A 123 -15.55 3.50 -24.14
N LYS A 124 -15.74 2.56 -25.07
CA LYS A 124 -16.43 2.81 -26.35
C LYS A 124 -17.89 2.41 -26.28
#